data_AF-A0A0B1S7U6-F1
#
_entry.id   AF-A0A0B1S7U6-F1
#
_cell.length_a   1.000
_cell.length_b   1.000
_cell.length_c   1.000
_cell.angle_alpha   90.00
_cell.angle_beta   90.00
_cell.angle_gamma   90.00
#
_symmetry.space_group_name_H-M   'P 1'
#
loop_
_entity.id
_entity.type
_entity.pdbx_description
1 polymer ?
#
loop_
_entity_poly.entity_id
_entity_poly.type
_entity_poly.pdbx_seq_one_letter_code
_entity_poly.pdbx_strand_id
1 'polypeptide(L)'
;MLSDGINHHSHNPFSRPASQPITLQLLREALQKIIPKSEREIPEGDAFKVVGVALEPLVTSWRKRDIQSEKYLRGLLLILEYCLTHSIDDHQCFESLVTSLGYNTVQFWRMAVPYIFDSDLANGTKYRDSLLFALTLYDVNTGKNRLRSYALLVRKKEE
;
A
#
# COMPACT_ATOMS: atom_id res chain seq x y z
N MET A 1 -9.73 34.44 13.10
CA MET A 1 -8.75 33.35 12.89
C MET A 1 -9.38 32.10 13.45
N LEU A 2 -10.09 31.34 12.61
CA LEU A 2 -10.82 30.15 13.01
C LEU A 2 -9.95 28.92 12.69
N SER A 3 -9.46 28.33 13.77
CA SER A 3 -9.20 26.90 13.99
C SER A 3 -8.69 26.09 12.80
N ASP A 4 -7.39 25.77 12.86
CA ASP A 4 -6.74 24.71 12.11
C ASP A 4 -7.57 23.42 12.16
N GLY A 5 -8.27 23.13 11.06
CA GLY A 5 -8.76 21.80 10.75
C GLY A 5 -7.57 20.90 10.47
N ILE A 6 -6.88 20.47 11.53
CA ILE A 6 -5.76 19.52 11.43
C ILE A 6 -6.30 18.27 10.74
N ASN A 7 -5.87 18.12 9.49
CA ASN A 7 -6.34 17.19 8.50
C ASN A 7 -6.06 15.75 8.97
N HIS A 8 -7.00 15.18 9.74
CA HIS A 8 -6.94 13.81 10.29
C HIS A 8 -6.86 12.72 9.19
N HIS A 9 -7.12 13.11 7.94
CA HIS A 9 -7.09 12.23 6.76
C HIS A 9 -5.68 12.03 6.18
N SER A 10 -4.65 12.74 6.66
CA SER A 10 -3.31 12.76 6.06
C SER A 10 -2.42 11.56 6.41
N HIS A 11 -2.86 10.68 7.30
CA HIS A 11 -2.03 9.56 7.78
C HIS A 11 -2.68 8.18 7.62
N ASN A 12 -3.99 8.09 7.43
CA ASN A 12 -4.65 6.80 7.20
C ASN A 12 -4.51 6.39 5.73
N PRO A 13 -4.22 5.11 5.45
CA PRO A 13 -4.19 4.61 4.09
C PRO A 13 -5.57 4.75 3.44
N PHE A 14 -5.59 5.13 2.16
CA PHE A 14 -6.79 5.18 1.32
C PHE A 14 -7.87 6.17 1.77
N SER A 15 -7.61 7.01 2.77
CA SER A 15 -8.56 8.02 3.24
C SER A 15 -8.42 9.38 2.55
N ARG A 16 -7.46 9.53 1.63
CA ARG A 16 -7.21 10.82 0.96
C ARG A 16 -8.18 11.04 -0.20
N PRO A 17 -8.62 12.28 -0.42
CA PRO A 17 -9.36 12.63 -1.62
C PRO A 17 -8.43 12.55 -2.84
N ALA A 18 -9.00 12.27 -4.02
CA ALA A 18 -8.25 12.20 -5.27
C ALA A 18 -7.48 13.50 -5.61
N SER A 19 -7.93 14.64 -5.08
CA SER A 19 -7.27 15.95 -5.25
C SER A 19 -6.01 16.14 -4.39
N GLN A 20 -5.80 15.28 -3.38
CA GLN A 20 -4.65 15.35 -2.48
C GLN A 20 -3.99 13.96 -2.36
N PRO A 21 -3.40 13.46 -3.47
CA PRO A 21 -2.76 12.16 -3.48
C PRO A 21 -1.61 12.08 -2.47
N ILE A 22 -1.32 10.88 -2.00
CA ILE A 22 -0.11 10.65 -1.19
C ILE A 22 1.12 10.98 -2.04
N THR A 23 2.09 11.73 -1.48
CA THR A 23 3.37 12.03 -2.13
C THR A 23 4.47 11.14 -1.57
N LEU A 24 5.61 11.05 -2.26
CA LEU A 24 6.77 10.30 -1.76
C LEU A 24 7.25 10.84 -0.41
N GLN A 25 7.24 12.17 -0.24
CA GLN A 25 7.60 12.80 1.03
C GLN A 25 6.66 12.35 2.16
N LEU A 26 5.34 12.40 1.93
CA LEU A 26 4.35 11.96 2.93
C LEU A 26 4.48 10.47 3.25
N LEU A 27 4.71 9.63 2.22
CA LEU A 27 4.96 8.21 2.41
C LEU A 27 6.18 8.00 3.31
N ARG A 28 7.30 8.65 2.99
CA ARG A 28 8.54 8.51 3.74
C ARG A 28 8.38 8.93 5.20
N GLU A 29 7.77 10.07 5.46
CA GLU A 29 7.51 10.57 6.81
C GLU A 29 6.64 9.60 7.62
N ALA A 30 5.61 9.03 6.99
CA ALA A 30 4.75 8.05 7.63
C ALA A 30 5.50 6.73 7.92
N LEU A 31 6.30 6.24 6.97
CA LEU A 31 7.12 5.04 7.14
C LEU A 31 8.15 5.21 8.26
N GLN A 32 8.77 6.39 8.37
CA GLN A 32 9.74 6.68 9.43
C GLN A 32 9.11 6.70 10.84
N LYS A 33 7.81 7.02 10.94
CA LYS A 33 7.05 6.92 12.21
C LYS A 33 6.65 5.47 12.52
N ILE A 34 6.40 4.66 11.48
CA ILE A 34 5.98 3.26 11.63
C ILE A 34 7.18 2.37 11.97
N ILE A 35 8.29 2.53 11.26
CA ILE A 35 9.51 1.76 11.43
C ILE A 35 10.41 2.55 12.40
N PRO A 36 10.60 2.09 13.63
CA PRO A 36 11.41 2.81 14.60
C PRO A 36 12.86 2.88 14.13
N LYS A 37 13.55 3.99 14.44
CA LYS A 37 14.96 4.20 14.04
C LYS A 37 15.91 3.09 14.52
N SER A 38 15.57 2.42 15.62
CA SER A 38 16.31 1.26 16.13
C SER A 38 16.26 0.04 15.21
N GLU A 39 15.22 -0.07 14.37
CA GLU A 39 15.11 -1.12 13.37
C GLU A 39 15.73 -0.67 12.04
N ARG A 40 15.34 0.52 11.56
CA ARG A 40 15.83 1.06 10.29
C ARG A 40 15.53 2.54 10.11
N GLU A 41 16.45 3.24 9.44
CA GLU A 41 16.21 4.60 8.95
C GLU A 41 15.68 4.56 7.51
N ILE A 42 14.66 5.37 7.22
CA ILE A 42 14.06 5.44 5.89
C ILE A 42 14.82 6.49 5.07
N PRO A 43 15.50 6.09 3.98
CA PRO A 43 16.48 6.93 3.30
C PRO A 43 15.82 8.07 2.51
N GLU A 44 16.62 9.08 2.18
CA GLU A 44 16.34 9.99 1.06
C GLU A 44 16.62 9.32 -0.28
N GLY A 45 15.82 9.69 -1.28
CA GLY A 45 15.99 9.26 -2.65
C GLY A 45 14.66 9.09 -3.38
N ASP A 46 14.71 8.31 -4.45
CA ASP A 46 13.55 7.91 -5.23
C ASP A 46 12.62 6.95 -4.48
N ALA A 47 11.44 6.74 -5.06
CA ALA A 47 10.40 5.90 -4.50
C ALA A 47 10.85 4.45 -4.33
N PHE A 48 11.60 3.91 -5.29
CA PHE A 48 12.06 2.53 -5.27
C PHE A 48 12.99 2.26 -4.08
N LYS A 49 13.93 3.18 -3.82
CA LYS A 49 14.83 3.10 -2.67
C LYS A 49 14.07 3.21 -1.34
N VAL A 50 13.14 4.16 -1.22
CA VAL A 50 12.31 4.34 -0.01
C VAL A 50 11.48 3.09 0.27
N VAL A 51 10.76 2.59 -0.74
CA VAL A 51 9.90 1.41 -0.64
C VAL A 51 10.72 0.16 -0.37
N GLY A 52 11.82 -0.05 -1.12
CA GLY A 52 12.67 -1.23 -1.00
C GLY A 52 13.25 -1.41 0.41
N VAL A 53 13.71 -0.31 1.03
CA VAL A 53 14.25 -0.33 2.40
C VAL A 53 13.16 -0.61 3.45
N ALA A 54 11.94 -0.11 3.22
CA ALA A 54 10.82 -0.25 4.16
C ALA A 54 10.13 -1.62 4.10
N LEU A 55 10.12 -2.28 2.94
CA LEU A 55 9.34 -3.51 2.74
C LEU A 55 9.76 -4.66 3.67
N GLU A 56 11.06 -4.93 3.79
CA GLU A 56 11.57 -6.04 4.62
C GLU A 56 11.11 -5.95 6.09
N PRO A 57 11.36 -4.84 6.84
CA PRO A 57 10.93 -4.75 8.23
C PRO A 57 9.41 -4.76 8.37
N LEU A 58 8.67 -4.08 7.48
CA LEU A 58 7.20 -4.09 7.50
C LEU A 58 6.63 -5.50 7.34
N VAL A 59 7.08 -6.21 6.30
CA VAL A 59 6.58 -7.56 6.01
C VAL A 59 6.98 -8.53 7.10
N THR A 60 8.23 -8.46 7.58
CA THR A 60 8.74 -9.35 8.64
C THR A 60 7.96 -9.17 9.94
N SER A 61 7.73 -7.93 10.35
CA SER A 61 7.01 -7.64 11.58
C SER A 61 5.50 -7.87 11.46
N TRP A 62 4.88 -7.52 10.33
CA TRP A 62 3.47 -7.83 10.07
C TRP A 62 3.18 -9.35 10.13
N ARG A 63 4.11 -10.18 9.65
CA ARG A 63 3.96 -11.64 9.66
C ARG A 63 4.03 -12.27 11.06
N LYS A 64 4.53 -11.55 12.07
CA LYS A 64 4.56 -12.04 13.45
C LYS A 64 3.16 -12.22 14.04
N ARG A 65 2.16 -11.52 13.47
CA ARG A 65 0.75 -11.55 13.92
C ARG A 65 0.60 -11.27 15.42
N ASP A 66 1.46 -10.39 15.92
CA ASP A 66 1.43 -9.86 17.28
C ASP A 66 0.59 -8.58 17.36
N ILE A 67 0.52 -7.98 18.55
CA ILE A 67 -0.22 -6.75 18.82
C ILE A 67 0.27 -5.54 17.99
N GLN A 68 1.48 -5.60 17.44
CA GLN A 68 2.04 -4.53 16.61
C GLN A 68 1.78 -4.76 15.12
N SER A 69 1.25 -5.92 14.72
CA SER A 69 1.10 -6.28 13.31
C SER A 69 0.16 -5.36 12.54
N GLU A 70 -0.84 -4.76 13.20
CA GLU A 70 -1.73 -3.75 12.60
C GLU A 70 -0.96 -2.48 12.19
N LYS A 71 -0.02 -2.03 13.02
CA LYS A 71 0.85 -0.88 12.74
C LYS A 71 1.68 -1.12 11.47
N TYR A 72 2.24 -2.32 11.32
CA TYR A 72 3.03 -2.66 10.13
C TYR A 72 2.17 -2.89 8.89
N LEU A 73 0.96 -3.46 9.06
CA LEU A 73 -0.03 -3.53 7.99
C LEU A 73 -0.35 -2.13 7.45
N ARG A 74 -0.55 -1.14 8.32
CA ARG A 74 -0.76 0.26 7.91
C ARG A 74 0.37 0.78 7.03
N GLY A 75 1.62 0.43 7.34
CA GLY A 75 2.77 0.79 6.50
C GLY A 75 2.72 0.14 5.11
N LEU A 76 2.35 -1.13 5.03
CA LEU A 76 2.17 -1.84 3.76
C LEU A 76 1.01 -1.25 2.94
N LEU A 77 -0.08 -0.83 3.59
CA LEU A 77 -1.21 -0.18 2.93
C LEU A 77 -0.85 1.22 2.41
N LEU A 78 -0.01 1.99 3.11
CA LEU A 78 0.50 3.28 2.61
C LEU A 78 1.38 3.10 1.36
N ILE A 79 2.24 2.07 1.36
CA ILE A 79 3.04 1.74 0.17
C ILE A 79 2.11 1.35 -0.99
N LEU A 80 1.08 0.55 -0.73
CA LEU A 80 0.11 0.19 -1.75
C LEU A 80 -0.64 1.42 -2.29
N GLU A 81 -1.14 2.30 -1.43
CA GLU A 81 -1.80 3.55 -1.84
C GLU A 81 -0.88 4.39 -2.74
N TYR A 82 0.39 4.53 -2.37
CA TYR A 82 1.38 5.22 -3.20
C TYR A 82 1.56 4.56 -4.58
N CYS A 83 1.69 3.23 -4.61
CA CYS A 83 1.82 2.48 -5.86
C CYS A 83 0.59 2.63 -6.77
N LEU A 84 -0.62 2.66 -6.19
CA LEU A 84 -1.85 2.80 -6.98
C LEU A 84 -2.04 4.22 -7.49
N THR A 85 -1.66 5.21 -6.69
CA THR A 85 -1.66 6.62 -7.06
C THR A 85 -0.71 6.90 -8.24
N HIS A 86 0.47 6.28 -8.24
CA HIS A 86 1.51 6.48 -9.26
C HIS A 86 1.68 5.24 -10.16
N SER A 87 0.58 4.53 -10.42
CA SER A 87 0.60 3.20 -11.05
C SER A 87 1.17 3.18 -12.47
N ILE A 88 1.22 4.34 -13.15
CA ILE A 88 1.79 4.49 -14.49
C ILE A 88 3.32 4.61 -14.43
N ASP A 89 3.85 5.35 -13.45
CA ASP A 89 5.25 5.76 -13.42
C ASP A 89 6.12 4.82 -12.55
N ASP A 90 5.59 4.32 -11.43
CA ASP A 90 6.37 3.63 -10.37
C ASP A 90 6.02 2.13 -10.24
N HIS A 91 5.89 1.42 -11.36
CA HIS A 91 5.52 0.00 -11.35
C HIS A 91 6.50 -0.91 -10.57
N GLN A 92 7.78 -0.53 -10.50
CA GLN A 92 8.82 -1.27 -9.75
C GLN A 92 8.55 -1.31 -8.23
N CYS A 93 7.91 -0.27 -7.69
CA CYS A 93 7.50 -0.24 -6.28
C CYS A 93 6.40 -1.28 -6.02
N PHE A 94 5.41 -1.37 -6.93
CA PHE A 94 4.35 -2.37 -6.84
C PHE A 94 4.90 -3.79 -6.97
N GLU A 95 5.80 -4.02 -7.93
CA GLU A 95 6.45 -5.31 -8.13
C GLU A 95 7.23 -5.76 -6.89
N SER A 96 7.99 -4.83 -6.29
CA SER A 96 8.69 -5.08 -5.02
C SER A 96 7.73 -5.45 -3.91
N LEU A 97 6.63 -4.70 -3.74
CA LEU A 97 5.61 -5.01 -2.73
C LEU A 97 5.06 -6.43 -2.91
N VAL A 98 4.59 -6.77 -4.11
CA VAL A 98 3.99 -8.09 -4.39
C VAL A 98 4.99 -9.21 -4.18
N THR A 99 6.25 -8.99 -4.57
CA THR A 99 7.33 -9.97 -4.42
C THR A 99 7.69 -10.17 -2.95
N SER A 100 7.83 -9.09 -2.17
CA SER A 100 8.12 -9.16 -0.72
C SER A 100 7.01 -9.86 0.06
N LEU A 101 5.74 -9.73 -0.35
CA LEU A 101 4.61 -10.41 0.30
C LEU A 101 4.68 -11.94 0.21
N GLY A 102 5.26 -12.51 -0.86
CA GLY A 102 5.53 -13.94 -1.00
C GLY A 102 4.29 -14.83 -0.87
N TYR A 103 4.27 -15.72 0.13
CA TYR A 103 3.14 -16.60 0.43
C TYR A 103 2.00 -15.90 1.19
N ASN A 104 2.26 -14.72 1.76
CA ASN A 104 1.26 -13.97 2.54
C ASN A 104 0.42 -13.02 1.67
N THR A 105 0.66 -13.00 0.36
CA THR A 105 -0.06 -12.17 -0.61
C THR A 105 -1.58 -12.30 -0.51
N VAL A 106 -2.10 -13.53 -0.35
CA VAL A 106 -3.55 -13.77 -0.24
C VAL A 106 -4.12 -13.10 1.02
N GLN A 107 -3.44 -13.24 2.15
CA GLN A 107 -3.87 -12.63 3.41
C GLN A 107 -3.81 -11.10 3.34
N PHE A 108 -2.75 -10.56 2.75
CA PHE A 108 -2.61 -9.12 2.55
C PHE A 108 -3.78 -8.56 1.74
N TRP A 109 -4.09 -9.15 0.58
CA TRP A 109 -5.16 -8.67 -0.28
C TRP A 109 -6.54 -8.75 0.38
N ARG A 110 -6.81 -9.80 1.17
CA ARG A 110 -8.07 -9.89 1.93
C ARG A 110 -8.31 -8.69 2.85
N MET A 111 -7.23 -8.12 3.39
CA MET A 111 -7.30 -6.94 4.25
C MET A 111 -7.24 -5.64 3.45
N ALA A 112 -6.41 -5.56 2.41
CA ALA A 112 -6.22 -4.34 1.62
C ALA A 112 -7.42 -3.99 0.73
N VAL A 113 -8.07 -4.99 0.13
CA VAL A 113 -9.20 -4.81 -0.79
C VAL A 113 -10.34 -3.97 -0.19
N PRO A 114 -10.85 -4.24 1.03
CA PRO A 114 -11.90 -3.39 1.60
C PRO A 114 -11.53 -1.90 1.65
N TYR A 115 -10.31 -1.54 2.08
CA TYR A 115 -9.88 -0.13 2.12
C TYR A 115 -9.92 0.54 0.74
N ILE A 116 -9.57 -0.19 -0.31
CA ILE A 116 -9.61 0.30 -1.69
C ILE A 116 -11.05 0.54 -2.15
N PHE A 117 -11.94 -0.42 -1.90
CA PHE A 117 -13.35 -0.30 -2.28
C PHE A 117 -14.04 0.84 -1.52
N ASP A 118 -13.79 0.95 -0.22
CA ASP A 118 -14.34 2.01 0.62
C ASP A 118 -13.84 3.39 0.16
N SER A 119 -12.57 3.49 -0.25
CA SER A 119 -12.00 4.72 -0.81
C SER A 119 -12.64 5.13 -2.14
N ASP A 120 -12.79 4.19 -3.07
CA ASP A 120 -13.42 4.48 -4.36
C ASP A 120 -14.87 4.97 -4.16
N LEU A 121 -15.58 4.38 -3.18
CA LEU A 121 -16.97 4.75 -2.87
C LEU A 121 -17.08 6.09 -2.13
N ALA A 122 -16.24 6.32 -1.11
CA ALA A 122 -16.34 7.49 -0.24
C ALA A 122 -15.63 8.73 -0.81
N ASN A 123 -14.51 8.53 -1.50
CA ASN A 123 -13.59 9.60 -1.92
C ASN A 123 -13.51 9.75 -3.45
N GLY A 124 -14.24 8.93 -4.22
CA GLY A 124 -14.26 8.98 -5.68
C GLY A 124 -12.91 8.66 -6.32
N THR A 125 -12.07 7.89 -5.63
CA THR A 125 -10.78 7.44 -6.16
C THR A 125 -10.98 6.34 -7.21
N LYS A 126 -9.90 6.02 -7.95
CA LYS A 126 -9.87 4.98 -8.99
C LYS A 126 -8.88 3.88 -8.64
N TYR A 127 -8.78 3.54 -7.36
CA TYR A 127 -7.77 2.61 -6.87
C TYR A 127 -8.08 1.18 -7.29
N ARG A 128 -9.35 0.79 -7.50
CA ARG A 128 -9.67 -0.52 -8.08
C ARG A 128 -9.13 -0.69 -9.49
N ASP A 129 -9.37 0.29 -10.37
CA ASP A 129 -8.88 0.26 -11.75
C ASP A 129 -7.34 0.28 -11.77
N SER A 130 -6.74 1.13 -10.94
CA SER A 130 -5.28 1.22 -10.79
C SER A 130 -4.67 -0.10 -10.30
N LEU A 131 -5.35 -0.80 -9.39
CA LEU A 131 -4.90 -2.10 -8.89
C LEU A 131 -5.00 -3.19 -9.96
N LEU A 132 -6.08 -3.22 -10.74
CA LEU A 132 -6.23 -4.14 -11.87
C LEU A 132 -5.13 -3.90 -12.91
N PHE A 133 -4.84 -2.64 -13.22
CA PHE A 133 -3.75 -2.26 -14.11
C PHE A 133 -2.39 -2.74 -13.57
N ALA A 134 -2.05 -2.42 -12.32
CA ALA A 134 -0.78 -2.78 -11.69
C ALA A 134 -0.59 -4.31 -11.60
N LEU A 135 -1.64 -5.06 -11.26
CA LEU A 135 -1.62 -6.53 -11.26
C LEU A 135 -1.41 -7.11 -12.66
N THR A 136 -2.05 -6.54 -13.67
CA THR A 136 -1.87 -6.96 -15.07
C THR A 136 -0.43 -6.73 -15.52
N LEU A 137 0.12 -5.56 -15.22
CA LEU A 137 1.51 -5.24 -15.56
C LEU A 137 2.50 -6.15 -14.84
N TYR A 138 2.27 -6.44 -13.55
CA TYR A 138 3.08 -7.41 -12.79
C TYR A 138 3.07 -8.81 -13.42
N ASP A 139 1.89 -9.29 -13.81
CA ASP A 139 1.73 -10.61 -14.41
C ASP A 139 2.45 -10.69 -15.77
N VAL A 140 2.38 -9.64 -16.58
CA VAL A 140 3.13 -9.52 -17.84
C VAL A 140 4.65 -9.51 -17.60
N ASN A 141 5.13 -8.70 -16.65
CA ASN A 141 6.56 -8.54 -16.39
C ASN A 141 7.21 -9.79 -15.78
N THR A 142 6.46 -10.55 -14.97
CA THR A 142 7.02 -11.68 -14.21
C THR A 142 6.62 -13.05 -14.74
N GLY A 143 5.69 -13.12 -15.69
CA GLY A 143 5.10 -14.37 -16.18
C GLY A 143 4.26 -15.13 -15.14
N LYS A 144 3.92 -14.48 -14.02
CA LYS A 144 3.07 -15.04 -12.95
C LYS A 144 1.60 -14.68 -13.22
N ASN A 145 0.67 -15.37 -12.56
CA ASN A 145 -0.78 -15.11 -12.69
C ASN A 145 -1.40 -14.79 -11.33
N ARG A 146 -1.08 -13.61 -10.79
CA ARG A 146 -1.61 -13.10 -9.52
C ARG A 146 -3.02 -12.53 -9.69
N LEU A 147 -3.43 -12.11 -10.89
CA LEU A 147 -4.81 -11.69 -11.17
C LEU A 147 -5.83 -12.78 -10.82
N ARG A 148 -5.54 -14.06 -11.11
CA ARG A 148 -6.42 -15.16 -10.73
C ARG A 148 -6.59 -15.29 -9.21
N SER A 149 -5.52 -15.07 -8.45
CA SER A 149 -5.57 -15.08 -6.98
C SER A 149 -6.40 -13.91 -6.44
N TYR A 150 -6.27 -12.74 -7.05
CA TYR A 150 -7.06 -11.56 -6.71
C TYR A 150 -8.56 -11.74 -7.02
N ALA A 151 -8.89 -12.21 -8.23
CA ALA A 151 -10.27 -12.45 -8.66
C ALA A 151 -11.00 -13.46 -7.76
N LEU A 152 -10.31 -14.52 -7.30
CA LEU A 152 -10.87 -15.49 -6.35
C LEU A 152 -11.14 -14.87 -4.97
N LEU A 153 -10.38 -13.84 -4.58
CA LEU A 153 -10.59 -13.12 -3.31
C LEU A 153 -11.75 -12.13 -3.39
N VAL A 154 -11.91 -11.45 -4.52
CA VAL A 154 -13.01 -10.50 -4.74
C VAL A 154 -14.36 -11.24 -4.79
N ARG A 155 -14.44 -12.35 -5.53
CA ARG A 155 -15.68 -13.15 -5.64
C ARG A 155 -16.18 -13.71 -4.32
N LYS A 156 -15.29 -14.06 -3.38
CA LYS A 156 -15.67 -14.57 -2.06
C LYS A 156 -16.26 -13.51 -1.10
N LYS A 157 -16.30 -12.23 -1.48
CA LYS A 157 -16.97 -11.18 -0.71
C LYS A 157 -18.39 -10.88 -1.20
N GLU A 158 -18.79 -11.46 -2.33
CA GLU A 158 -20.13 -11.30 -2.92
C GLU A 158 -21.10 -12.44 -2.53
N GLU A 159 -20.62 -13.42 -1.76
CA GLU A 159 -21.38 -14.55 -1.17
C GLU A 159 -21.45 -14.40 0.36
#